data_AF-A0AAD6RF72-F1
#
_entry.id   AF-A0AAD6RF72-F1
#
_cell.length_a   1.000
_cell.length_b   1.000
_cell.length_c   1.000
_cell.angle_alpha   90.00
_cell.angle_beta   90.00
_cell.angle_gamma   90.00
#
_symmetry.space_group_name_H-M   'P 1'
#
loop_
_entity.id
_entity.type
_entity.pdbx_description
1 polymer ?
#
loop_
_entity_poly.entity_id
_entity_poly.type
_entity_poly.pdbx_seq_one_letter_code
_entity_poly.pdbx_strand_id
1 'polypeptide(L)'
;MILTFFSYPIVRFSAPRAQHCYLHLCSLCSSSIEIAAAAPPPPPPMQREPPKFPCEIDTELDRISSLPGHVLGQILSLLPIRDAVRTSALKRKWRYKWSQIPHIVFDSQGISISSQDQTTIKNKLVNIIDHILLLHNGPIYKFKLSHCDLLGVSDIDRWILHLSRGSTKEFVLEIWKGQQYKLPSCLFSFKNLVYLELFNCLLKPPLAFKGFRNLKNLDLQHVTLAQEVFEKLISSCAMLERLTLINFDGFTHLNINAPNLQFFDVEGVFDDVSFENTFVLALVSIGLYVNVKNDQNVSYGSSSKLLRFFVNLPHVRRLEIQSYFLKYLAIGKVPSKLPKPCIDLNYLSIRLNFNDYEENSAALCLLRSCPNLQEIEILAHPEEQAVVGPVSDFWDDDHWKCLFGQLRLVKIVGISGIRSELDCIKFLLSNSPVLEKMTIKPVSKEEGWEVVKQLLHLRRASIQAEVFHLEL
;
A
#
# COMPACT_ATOMS: atom_id res chain seq x y z
N MET A 1 3.78 -28.93 -27.60
CA MET A 1 2.62 -29.67 -27.09
C MET A 1 2.67 -29.56 -25.57
N ILE A 2 1.71 -28.84 -24.99
CA ILE A 2 1.45 -28.64 -23.55
C ILE A 2 2.51 -27.83 -22.77
N LEU A 3 2.37 -26.50 -22.82
CA LEU A 3 2.83 -25.54 -21.81
C LEU A 3 1.63 -25.22 -20.92
N THR A 4 1.61 -25.71 -19.68
CA THR A 4 0.63 -25.31 -18.65
C THR A 4 1.16 -24.09 -17.91
N PHE A 5 0.64 -22.91 -18.26
CA PHE A 5 0.79 -21.68 -17.51
C PHE A 5 -0.11 -21.74 -16.26
N PHE A 6 0.48 -21.84 -15.07
CA PHE A 6 -0.19 -21.46 -13.83
C PHE A 6 -0.07 -19.95 -13.64
N SER A 7 -1.18 -19.25 -13.82
CA SER A 7 -1.34 -17.83 -13.48
C SER A 7 -1.29 -17.66 -11.96
N TYR A 8 -0.17 -17.18 -11.43
CA TYR A 8 -0.11 -16.61 -10.07
C TYR A 8 -0.63 -15.16 -10.11
N PRO A 9 -1.55 -14.75 -9.22
CA PRO A 9 -1.86 -13.34 -9.03
C PRO A 9 -0.68 -12.64 -8.35
N ILE A 10 -0.19 -11.58 -8.99
CA ILE A 10 0.83 -10.67 -8.44
C ILE A 10 0.23 -9.98 -7.22
N VAL A 11 0.51 -10.51 -6.03
CA VAL A 11 0.34 -9.79 -4.77
C VAL A 11 1.41 -8.71 -4.75
N ARG A 12 1.01 -7.44 -4.88
CA ARG A 12 1.92 -6.31 -4.62
C ARG A 12 2.32 -6.38 -3.16
N PHE A 13 3.58 -6.70 -2.91
CA PHE A 13 4.22 -6.46 -1.62
C PHE A 13 4.12 -4.97 -1.31
N SER A 14 3.38 -4.61 -0.26
CA SER A 14 3.63 -3.39 0.48
C SER A 14 5.01 -3.56 1.13
N ALA A 15 6.01 -2.85 0.60
CA ALA A 15 7.28 -2.73 1.28
C ALA A 15 7.05 -2.04 2.64
N PRO A 16 7.76 -2.45 3.71
CA PRO A 16 7.65 -1.79 5.00
C PRO A 16 8.07 -0.32 4.87
N ARG A 17 7.21 0.57 5.40
CA ARG A 17 7.40 2.02 5.45
C ARG A 17 8.78 2.38 6.03
N ALA A 18 9.67 2.89 5.19
CA ALA A 18 10.79 3.73 5.61
C ALA A 18 10.25 5.15 5.90
N GLN A 19 9.54 5.33 7.01
CA GLN A 19 8.92 6.61 7.38
C GLN A 19 9.82 7.54 8.19
N HIS A 20 11.13 7.26 8.33
CA HIS A 20 12.03 8.08 9.15
C HIS A 20 13.36 8.52 8.51
N CYS A 21 13.60 8.33 7.21
CA CYS A 21 14.89 8.67 6.59
C CYS A 21 14.89 9.79 5.52
N TYR A 22 13.78 10.47 5.27
CA TYR A 22 13.74 11.51 4.21
C TYR A 22 14.07 12.95 4.66
N LEU A 23 14.47 13.17 5.91
CA LEU A 23 14.83 14.51 6.41
C LEU A 23 16.33 14.76 6.63
N HIS A 24 17.23 13.86 6.23
CA HIS A 24 18.67 14.04 6.50
C HIS A 24 19.66 13.77 5.37
N LEU A 25 19.22 13.63 4.11
CA LEU A 25 20.13 13.39 2.96
C LEU A 25 20.02 14.44 1.84
N CYS A 26 19.84 15.72 2.22
CA CYS A 26 19.99 16.86 1.30
C CYS A 26 20.94 17.94 1.83
N SER A 27 21.95 17.55 2.60
CA SER A 27 23.13 18.39 2.82
C SER A 27 24.37 17.52 2.68
N LEU A 28 25.17 17.82 1.65
CA LEU A 28 26.62 17.63 1.49
C LEU A 28 26.93 17.44 -0.01
N CYS A 29 27.95 18.17 -0.49
CA CYS A 29 28.33 18.49 -1.88
C CYS A 29 27.52 19.66 -2.50
N SER A 30 28.07 20.84 -2.79
CA SER A 30 29.47 21.23 -2.95
C SER A 30 29.63 22.74 -2.75
N SER A 31 30.62 23.14 -1.97
CA SER A 31 31.17 24.50 -1.96
C SER A 31 32.64 24.42 -2.37
N SER A 32 32.90 24.52 -3.67
CA SER A 32 34.21 24.89 -4.19
C SER A 32 34.08 26.33 -4.70
N ILE A 33 34.87 27.19 -4.08
CA ILE A 33 35.04 28.60 -4.40
C ILE A 33 35.82 28.70 -5.70
N GLU A 34 35.25 29.32 -6.74
CA GLU A 34 36.02 29.84 -7.86
C GLU A 34 35.69 31.30 -8.11
N ILE A 35 36.78 32.03 -8.35
CA ILE A 35 36.94 33.47 -8.33
C ILE A 35 36.46 34.06 -9.66
N ALA A 36 35.78 35.21 -9.56
CA ALA A 36 35.36 36.01 -10.70
C ALA A 36 36.54 36.39 -11.60
N ALA A 37 36.44 36.04 -12.89
CA ALA A 37 37.29 36.59 -13.95
C ALA A 37 36.39 37.26 -15.01
N ALA A 38 36.76 38.49 -15.36
CA ALA A 38 36.02 39.40 -16.22
C ALA A 38 35.86 38.88 -17.66
N ALA A 39 34.68 39.16 -18.24
CA ALA A 39 34.38 38.85 -19.63
C ALA A 39 35.19 39.74 -20.60
N PRO A 40 35.82 39.19 -21.66
CA PRO A 40 36.41 39.99 -22.73
C PRO A 40 35.34 40.48 -23.74
N PRO A 41 35.58 41.61 -24.43
CA PRO A 41 34.62 42.20 -25.36
C PRO A 41 34.47 41.39 -26.66
N PRO A 42 33.34 41.55 -27.38
CA PRO A 42 33.00 40.73 -28.55
C PRO A 42 33.85 41.10 -29.78
N PRO A 43 34.18 40.11 -30.64
CA PRO A 43 34.84 40.36 -31.92
C PRO A 43 33.88 40.93 -32.99
N PRO A 44 34.40 41.66 -34.00
CA PRO A 44 33.59 42.33 -35.03
C PRO A 44 32.96 41.34 -36.04
N PRO A 45 31.91 41.76 -36.77
CA PRO A 45 31.08 40.85 -37.56
C PRO A 45 31.80 40.35 -38.83
N MET A 46 31.95 39.02 -38.94
CA MET A 46 32.38 38.35 -40.18
C MET A 46 31.22 38.27 -41.18
N GLN A 47 31.47 38.75 -42.40
CA GLN A 47 30.61 38.59 -43.57
C GLN A 47 30.50 37.10 -43.95
N ARG A 48 29.28 36.62 -44.20
CA ARG A 48 29.00 35.24 -44.64
C ARG A 48 29.00 35.16 -46.16
N GLU A 49 29.96 34.43 -46.74
CA GLU A 49 29.83 33.87 -48.08
C GLU A 49 29.18 32.47 -48.02
N PRO A 50 28.36 32.06 -49.00
CA PRO A 50 27.72 30.74 -48.99
C PRO A 50 28.53 29.72 -49.81
N PRO A 51 28.74 28.48 -49.34
CA PRO A 51 29.12 27.39 -50.23
C PRO A 51 27.91 26.55 -50.63
N LYS A 52 27.86 26.34 -51.95
CA LYS A 52 27.01 25.43 -52.74
C LYS A 52 27.30 23.96 -52.38
N PHE A 53 26.27 23.12 -52.31
CA PHE A 53 26.04 21.83 -52.99
C PHE A 53 24.90 21.06 -52.28
N PRO A 54 23.97 20.39 -52.99
CA PRO A 54 22.91 19.62 -52.35
C PRO A 54 23.44 18.25 -51.91
N CYS A 55 23.45 17.97 -50.60
CA CYS A 55 23.54 16.58 -50.12
C CYS A 55 22.22 15.88 -50.44
N GLU A 56 22.28 14.81 -51.24
CA GLU A 56 21.22 13.82 -51.34
C GLU A 56 20.97 13.24 -49.95
N ILE A 57 19.81 13.54 -49.36
CA ILE A 57 19.37 12.95 -48.11
C ILE A 57 18.74 11.60 -48.48
N ASP A 58 19.50 10.54 -48.25
CA ASP A 58 18.98 9.17 -48.23
C ASP A 58 17.81 9.14 -47.24
N THR A 59 16.59 8.96 -47.76
CA THR A 59 15.38 9.00 -46.93
C THR A 59 15.28 7.69 -46.17
N GLU A 60 16.05 7.57 -45.09
CA GLU A 60 15.95 6.48 -44.13
C GLU A 60 14.49 6.39 -43.68
N LEU A 61 13.79 5.35 -44.17
CA LEU A 61 12.36 5.20 -43.98
C LEU A 61 12.07 5.16 -42.48
N ASP A 62 11.22 6.08 -42.03
CA ASP A 62 10.84 6.19 -40.63
C ASP A 62 9.94 5.01 -40.23
N ARG A 63 10.60 3.91 -39.83
CA ARG A 63 9.96 2.62 -39.53
C ARG A 63 8.96 2.75 -38.39
N ILE A 64 9.24 3.59 -37.40
CA ILE A 64 8.32 3.78 -36.27
C ILE A 64 7.08 4.55 -36.73
N SER A 65 7.23 5.63 -37.51
CA SER A 65 6.09 6.36 -38.09
C SER A 65 5.23 5.52 -39.04
N SER A 66 5.76 4.40 -39.56
CA SER A 66 5.03 3.48 -40.44
C SER A 66 4.16 2.46 -39.69
N LEU A 67 4.31 2.35 -38.37
CA LEU A 67 3.53 1.42 -37.55
C LEU A 67 2.03 1.80 -37.56
N PRO A 68 1.13 0.80 -37.46
CA PRO A 68 -0.30 1.06 -37.32
C PRO A 68 -0.61 1.94 -36.12
N GLY A 69 -1.64 2.78 -36.24
CA GLY A 69 -2.01 3.75 -35.19
C GLY A 69 -2.27 3.13 -33.81
N HIS A 70 -2.83 1.91 -33.77
CA HIS A 70 -3.08 1.21 -32.51
C HIS A 70 -1.78 0.74 -31.82
N VAL A 71 -0.78 0.31 -32.60
CA VAL A 71 0.55 -0.07 -32.08
C VAL A 71 1.27 1.16 -31.54
N LEU A 72 1.23 2.27 -32.29
CA LEU A 72 1.79 3.54 -31.83
C LEU A 72 1.13 4.02 -30.53
N GLY A 73 -0.20 3.92 -30.44
CA GLY A 73 -0.94 4.25 -29.22
C GLY A 73 -0.51 3.39 -28.03
N GLN A 74 -0.29 2.08 -28.25
CA GLN A 74 0.22 1.19 -27.21
C GLN A 74 1.64 1.57 -26.77
N ILE A 75 2.55 1.82 -27.72
CA ILE A 75 3.92 2.27 -27.40
C ILE A 75 3.89 3.56 -26.58
N LEU A 76 3.12 4.56 -27.01
CA LEU A 76 2.99 5.82 -26.29
C LEU A 76 2.34 5.67 -24.91
N SER A 77 1.41 4.71 -24.73
CA SER A 77 0.77 4.44 -23.44
C SER A 77 1.71 3.82 -22.40
N LEU A 78 2.87 3.32 -22.82
CA LEU A 78 3.93 2.81 -21.93
C LEU A 78 4.91 3.91 -21.49
N LEU A 79 4.83 5.11 -22.08
CA LEU A 79 5.69 6.23 -21.74
C LEU A 79 5.02 7.11 -20.67
N PRO A 80 5.81 7.73 -19.77
CA PRO A 80 5.31 8.84 -18.95
C PRO A 80 4.69 9.93 -19.82
N ILE A 81 3.62 10.58 -19.34
CA ILE A 81 2.84 11.53 -20.14
C ILE A 81 3.70 12.62 -20.79
N ARG A 82 4.72 13.12 -20.08
CA ARG A 82 5.67 14.10 -20.61
C ARG A 82 6.45 13.57 -21.81
N ASP A 83 6.91 12.33 -21.73
CA ASP A 83 7.73 11.73 -22.79
C ASP A 83 6.85 11.34 -23.99
N ALA A 84 5.61 10.88 -23.74
CA ALA A 84 4.60 10.72 -24.78
C ALA A 84 4.32 12.04 -25.51
N VAL A 85 4.11 13.14 -24.78
CA VAL A 85 3.91 14.48 -25.36
C VAL A 85 5.16 14.95 -26.11
N ARG A 86 6.39 14.70 -25.60
CA ARG A 86 7.65 15.06 -26.28
C ARG A 86 7.82 14.42 -27.65
N THR A 87 7.21 13.25 -27.89
CA THR A 87 7.22 12.65 -29.23
C THR A 87 6.59 13.55 -30.30
N SER A 88 5.74 14.50 -29.92
CA SER A 88 5.16 15.51 -30.81
C SER A 88 6.20 16.35 -31.55
N ALA A 89 7.42 16.48 -31.00
CA ALA A 89 8.52 17.22 -31.60
C ALA A 89 9.29 16.43 -32.67
N LEU A 90 9.10 15.11 -32.78
CA LEU A 90 9.88 14.26 -33.69
C LEU A 90 9.57 14.58 -35.17
N LYS A 91 8.29 14.51 -35.56
CA LYS A 91 7.80 14.88 -36.90
C LYS A 91 6.35 15.36 -36.83
N ARG A 92 5.89 16.07 -37.88
CA ARG A 92 4.49 16.55 -38.01
C ARG A 92 3.44 15.46 -37.75
N LYS A 93 3.70 14.21 -38.19
CA LYS A 93 2.78 13.06 -37.99
C LYS A 93 2.63 12.62 -36.53
N TRP A 94 3.59 12.93 -35.66
CA TRP A 94 3.57 12.58 -34.24
C TRP A 94 2.86 13.59 -33.36
N ARG A 95 2.63 14.81 -33.87
CA ARG A 95 2.18 15.99 -33.11
C ARG A 95 1.00 15.71 -32.17
N TYR A 96 0.05 14.89 -32.62
CA TYR A 96 -1.19 14.56 -31.89
C TYR A 96 -1.36 13.05 -31.64
N LYS A 97 -0.31 12.23 -31.78
CA LYS A 97 -0.44 10.79 -31.52
C LYS A 97 -0.68 10.47 -30.06
N TRP A 98 -0.09 11.27 -29.17
CA TRP A 98 -0.28 11.13 -27.73
C TRP A 98 -1.71 11.51 -27.28
N SER A 99 -2.46 12.33 -28.04
CA SER A 99 -3.78 12.81 -27.61
C SER A 99 -4.88 11.75 -27.60
N GLN A 100 -4.55 10.52 -28.03
CA GLN A 100 -5.43 9.36 -28.08
C GLN A 100 -5.07 8.29 -27.03
N ILE A 101 -4.04 8.51 -26.21
CA ILE A 101 -3.63 7.49 -25.22
C ILE A 101 -4.69 7.36 -24.10
N PRO A 102 -5.09 6.13 -23.74
CA PRO A 102 -6.19 5.95 -22.80
C PRO A 102 -5.81 6.15 -21.32
N HIS A 103 -4.51 6.19 -21.02
CA HIS A 103 -3.99 6.28 -19.66
C HIS A 103 -3.24 7.59 -19.49
N ILE A 104 -3.77 8.48 -18.66
CA ILE A 104 -3.17 9.76 -18.34
C ILE A 104 -2.74 9.73 -16.88
N VAL A 105 -1.42 9.76 -16.66
CA VAL A 105 -0.81 9.68 -15.33
C VAL A 105 0.05 10.92 -15.11
N PHE A 106 -0.35 11.70 -14.11
CA PHE A 106 0.35 12.88 -13.62
C PHE A 106 0.96 12.54 -12.26
N ASP A 107 2.22 12.12 -12.27
CA ASP A 107 3.00 11.89 -11.08
C ASP A 107 4.31 12.68 -11.07
N SER A 108 5.04 12.64 -9.95
CA SER A 108 6.33 13.31 -9.81
C SER A 108 7.41 12.81 -10.78
N GLN A 109 7.23 11.63 -11.39
CA GLN A 109 8.13 11.13 -12.42
C GLN A 109 7.75 11.71 -13.80
N GLY A 110 6.46 11.80 -14.08
CA GLY A 110 5.89 12.32 -15.31
C GLY A 110 5.96 13.84 -15.42
N ILE A 111 5.86 14.57 -14.31
CA ILE A 111 5.95 16.03 -14.27
C ILE A 111 7.05 16.41 -13.27
N SER A 112 8.09 17.11 -13.77
CA SER A 112 9.15 17.66 -12.92
C SER A 112 9.09 19.18 -13.03
N ILE A 113 8.93 19.88 -11.90
CA ILE A 113 8.86 21.33 -11.85
C ILE A 113 10.02 21.85 -11.01
N SER A 114 10.95 22.58 -11.63
CA SER A 114 12.03 23.27 -10.92
C SER A 114 11.55 24.65 -10.45
N SER A 115 11.20 24.76 -9.17
CA SER A 115 10.92 26.02 -8.47
C SER A 115 10.98 25.80 -6.96
N GLN A 116 11.40 26.81 -6.20
CA GLN A 116 11.28 26.81 -4.73
C GLN A 116 9.98 27.45 -4.24
N ASP A 117 9.35 28.28 -5.07
CA ASP A 117 8.07 28.91 -4.74
C ASP A 117 6.88 27.99 -5.06
N GLN A 118 6.07 27.70 -4.05
CA GLN A 118 4.91 26.82 -4.14
C GLN A 118 3.83 27.36 -5.08
N THR A 119 3.65 28.69 -5.18
CA THR A 119 2.62 29.27 -6.05
C THR A 119 2.97 29.07 -7.52
N THR A 120 4.25 29.24 -7.86
CA THR A 120 4.78 28.97 -9.19
C THR A 120 4.68 27.49 -9.54
N ILE A 121 4.98 26.58 -8.61
CA ILE A 121 4.84 25.13 -8.85
C ILE A 121 3.39 24.79 -9.16
N LYS A 122 2.46 25.25 -8.31
CA LYS A 122 1.02 25.06 -8.51
C LYS A 122 0.58 25.55 -9.88
N ASN A 123 0.91 26.79 -10.24
CA ASN A 123 0.45 27.38 -11.51
C ASN A 123 1.02 26.63 -12.72
N LYS A 124 2.30 26.22 -12.68
CA LYS A 124 2.90 25.40 -13.75
C LYS A 124 2.19 24.05 -13.88
N LEU A 125 1.90 23.38 -12.77
CA LEU A 125 1.23 22.09 -12.76
C LEU A 125 -0.19 22.19 -13.34
N VAL A 126 -0.97 23.18 -12.88
CA VAL A 126 -2.32 23.45 -13.39
C VAL A 126 -2.29 23.71 -14.89
N ASN A 127 -1.37 24.57 -15.36
CA ASN A 127 -1.25 24.88 -16.79
C ASN A 127 -0.91 23.64 -17.64
N ILE A 128 -0.02 22.77 -17.15
CA ILE A 128 0.34 21.53 -17.84
C ILE A 128 -0.87 20.61 -17.94
N ILE A 129 -1.60 20.41 -16.85
CA ILE A 129 -2.76 19.52 -16.81
C ILE A 129 -3.89 20.07 -17.67
N ASP A 130 -4.21 21.36 -17.56
CA ASP A 130 -5.23 22.03 -18.38
C ASP A 130 -4.89 21.88 -19.88
N HIS A 131 -3.63 22.10 -20.27
CA HIS A 131 -3.22 21.98 -21.66
C HIS A 131 -3.32 20.54 -22.18
N ILE A 132 -2.93 19.56 -21.36
CA ILE A 132 -3.00 18.14 -21.74
C ILE A 132 -4.46 17.69 -21.86
N LEU A 133 -5.31 18.04 -20.90
CA LEU A 133 -6.74 17.70 -20.94
C LEU A 133 -7.47 18.41 -22.08
N LEU A 134 -7.11 19.65 -22.40
CA LEU A 134 -7.70 20.41 -23.51
C LEU A 134 -7.37 19.80 -24.88
N LEU A 135 -6.14 19.33 -25.07
CA LEU A 135 -5.69 18.74 -26.32
C LEU A 135 -6.05 17.25 -26.44
N HIS A 136 -6.40 16.60 -25.34
CA HIS A 136 -6.79 15.19 -25.33
C HIS A 136 -8.17 15.01 -26.00
N ASN A 137 -8.23 14.14 -26.99
CA ASN A 137 -9.45 13.88 -27.77
C ASN A 137 -9.76 12.38 -27.89
N GLY A 138 -9.09 11.54 -27.10
CA GLY A 138 -9.39 10.11 -26.95
C GLY A 138 -10.26 9.81 -25.72
N PRO A 139 -10.62 8.54 -25.52
CA PRO A 139 -11.24 8.10 -24.28
C PRO A 139 -10.19 8.00 -23.17
N ILE A 140 -10.43 8.63 -22.03
CA ILE A 140 -9.61 8.46 -20.82
C ILE A 140 -10.20 7.31 -20.01
N TYR A 141 -9.51 6.17 -19.96
CA TYR A 141 -9.89 5.03 -19.13
C TYR A 141 -9.24 5.07 -17.76
N LYS A 142 -8.01 5.56 -17.68
CA LYS A 142 -7.27 5.74 -16.42
C LYS A 142 -6.81 7.17 -16.29
N PHE A 143 -7.17 7.79 -15.18
CA PHE A 143 -6.66 9.09 -14.78
C PHE A 143 -6.04 8.99 -13.39
N LYS A 144 -4.74 9.28 -13.29
CA LYS A 144 -4.05 9.39 -12.01
C LYS A 144 -3.45 10.78 -11.87
N LEU A 145 -3.74 11.42 -10.74
CA LEU A 145 -3.16 12.68 -10.34
C LEU A 145 -2.56 12.53 -8.94
N SER A 146 -1.25 12.35 -8.88
CA SER A 146 -0.47 12.14 -7.65
C SER A 146 0.90 12.80 -7.79
N HIS A 147 0.96 14.10 -7.55
CA HIS A 147 2.21 14.84 -7.58
C HIS A 147 2.56 15.29 -6.15
N CYS A 148 3.80 15.11 -5.72
CA CYS A 148 4.25 15.44 -4.36
C CYS A 148 4.01 16.90 -3.96
N ASP A 149 3.97 17.81 -4.94
CA ASP A 149 3.64 19.24 -4.74
C ASP A 149 2.17 19.61 -4.98
N LEU A 150 1.29 18.63 -5.20
CA LEU A 150 -0.13 18.90 -5.48
C LEU A 150 -0.84 19.39 -4.21
N LEU A 151 -1.50 20.54 -4.35
CA LEU A 151 -2.41 21.12 -3.37
C LEU A 151 -3.86 20.90 -3.82
N GLY A 152 -4.78 20.77 -2.87
CA GLY A 152 -6.22 20.81 -3.16
C GLY A 152 -6.63 22.18 -3.71
N VAL A 153 -6.88 22.26 -5.02
CA VAL A 153 -7.20 23.50 -5.73
C VAL A 153 -8.51 23.36 -6.50
N SER A 154 -9.21 24.46 -6.72
CA SER A 154 -10.50 24.46 -7.44
C SER A 154 -10.40 24.02 -8.90
N ASP A 155 -9.20 24.01 -9.48
CA ASP A 155 -8.95 23.48 -10.84
C ASP A 155 -9.24 21.98 -10.92
N ILE A 156 -8.99 21.25 -9.82
CA ILE A 156 -9.29 19.82 -9.72
C ILE A 156 -10.79 19.58 -9.89
N ASP A 157 -11.66 20.48 -9.41
CA ASP A 157 -13.11 20.37 -9.60
C ASP A 157 -13.48 20.33 -11.07
N ARG A 158 -12.83 21.18 -11.89
CA ARG A 158 -13.04 21.25 -13.34
C ARG A 158 -12.58 19.96 -14.02
N TRP A 159 -11.44 19.42 -13.60
CA TRP A 159 -10.92 18.16 -14.13
C TRP A 159 -11.81 16.97 -13.78
N ILE A 160 -12.24 16.85 -12.51
CA ILE A 160 -13.17 15.80 -12.07
C ILE A 160 -14.48 15.91 -12.84
N LEU A 161 -15.02 17.13 -13.03
CA LEU A 161 -16.24 17.34 -13.82
C LEU A 161 -16.08 16.86 -15.26
N HIS A 162 -14.97 17.21 -15.92
CA HIS A 162 -14.67 16.74 -17.27
C HIS A 162 -14.60 15.20 -17.34
N LEU A 163 -13.84 14.59 -16.43
CA LEU A 163 -13.62 13.13 -16.39
C LEU A 163 -14.90 12.35 -16.05
N SER A 164 -15.76 12.90 -15.20
CA SER A 164 -17.03 12.27 -14.77
C SER A 164 -18.02 12.07 -15.91
N ARG A 165 -17.92 12.92 -16.95
CA ARG A 165 -18.77 12.86 -18.16
C ARG A 165 -18.23 11.87 -19.19
N GLY A 166 -16.99 11.42 -19.02
CA GLY A 166 -16.27 10.59 -19.97
C GLY A 166 -16.38 9.09 -19.69
N SER A 167 -15.34 8.35 -20.13
CA SER A 167 -15.26 6.90 -20.06
C SER A 167 -14.34 6.39 -18.94
N THR A 168 -14.04 7.23 -17.95
CA THR A 168 -13.06 6.92 -16.89
C THR A 168 -13.48 5.72 -16.06
N LYS A 169 -12.60 4.73 -15.97
CA LYS A 169 -12.75 3.49 -15.21
C LYS A 169 -11.87 3.47 -13.96
N GLU A 170 -10.68 4.03 -14.04
CA GLU A 170 -9.76 4.15 -12.91
C GLU A 170 -9.51 5.62 -12.62
N PHE A 171 -9.82 6.05 -11.41
CA PHE A 171 -9.58 7.41 -10.94
C PHE A 171 -8.75 7.37 -9.66
N VAL A 172 -7.58 8.02 -9.71
CA VAL A 172 -6.67 8.15 -8.57
C VAL A 172 -6.39 9.62 -8.33
N LEU A 173 -6.64 10.08 -7.11
CA LEU A 173 -6.32 11.44 -6.67
C LEU A 173 -5.58 11.40 -5.33
N GLU A 174 -4.35 11.90 -5.32
CA GLU A 174 -3.52 11.94 -4.12
C GLU A 174 -3.06 13.37 -3.83
N ILE A 175 -3.59 13.95 -2.74
CA ILE A 175 -3.28 15.32 -2.31
C ILE A 175 -2.23 15.28 -1.19
N TRP A 176 -0.95 15.42 -1.56
CA TRP A 176 0.16 15.26 -0.63
C TRP A 176 0.44 16.47 0.26
N LYS A 177 -0.03 17.66 -0.12
CA LYS A 177 0.21 18.91 0.62
C LYS A 177 -1.07 19.65 0.95
N GLY A 178 -1.03 20.41 2.03
CA GLY A 178 -2.12 21.28 2.47
C GLY A 178 -3.20 20.53 3.25
N GLN A 179 -4.37 21.16 3.34
CA GLN A 179 -5.54 20.62 4.03
C GLN A 179 -6.26 19.56 3.18
N GLN A 180 -7.09 18.74 3.83
CA GLN A 180 -7.95 17.77 3.14
C GLN A 180 -8.75 18.42 2.01
N TYR A 181 -8.65 17.86 0.81
CA TYR A 181 -9.36 18.39 -0.34
C TYR A 181 -10.83 17.99 -0.32
N LYS A 182 -11.72 18.97 -0.31
CA LYS A 182 -13.17 18.74 -0.37
C LYS A 182 -13.56 18.33 -1.78
N LEU A 183 -13.93 17.06 -1.95
CA LEU A 183 -14.29 16.54 -3.26
C LEU A 183 -15.61 17.14 -3.77
N PRO A 184 -15.69 17.50 -5.06
CA PRO A 184 -16.91 18.00 -5.68
C PRO A 184 -17.94 16.87 -5.88
N SER A 185 -19.23 17.23 -5.93
CA SER A 185 -20.33 16.27 -6.12
C SER A 185 -20.29 15.52 -7.45
N CYS A 186 -19.62 16.08 -8.47
CA CYS A 186 -19.45 15.45 -9.78
C CYS A 186 -18.62 14.16 -9.72
N LEU A 187 -17.78 13.94 -8.70
CA LEU A 187 -17.11 12.66 -8.48
C LEU A 187 -18.11 11.49 -8.40
N PHE A 188 -19.25 11.71 -7.76
CA PHE A 188 -20.30 10.71 -7.57
C PHE A 188 -21.15 10.47 -8.84
N SER A 189 -20.83 11.17 -9.94
CA SER A 189 -21.51 11.04 -11.23
C SER A 189 -20.78 10.11 -12.22
N PHE A 190 -19.60 9.59 -11.86
CA PHE A 190 -18.88 8.64 -12.71
C PHE A 190 -19.70 7.36 -12.92
N LYS A 191 -19.94 7.00 -14.18
CA LYS A 191 -20.80 5.86 -14.56
C LYS A 191 -20.03 4.53 -14.67
N ASN A 192 -18.77 4.60 -15.08
CA ASN A 192 -17.97 3.43 -15.47
C ASN A 192 -16.83 3.15 -14.48
N LEU A 193 -16.86 3.76 -13.30
CA LEU A 193 -15.79 3.65 -12.32
C LEU A 193 -15.69 2.22 -11.79
N VAL A 194 -14.50 1.64 -11.92
CA VAL A 194 -14.11 0.30 -11.45
C VAL A 194 -13.09 0.39 -10.31
N TYR A 195 -12.21 1.40 -10.36
CA TYR A 195 -11.19 1.65 -9.35
C TYR A 195 -11.24 3.11 -8.91
N LEU A 196 -11.34 3.35 -7.60
CA LEU A 196 -11.29 4.67 -6.98
C LEU A 196 -10.25 4.65 -5.85
N GLU A 197 -9.25 5.52 -5.97
CA GLU A 197 -8.25 5.75 -4.93
C GLU A 197 -8.19 7.23 -4.59
N LEU A 198 -8.31 7.54 -3.30
CA LEU A 198 -8.37 8.89 -2.78
C LEU A 198 -7.44 9.00 -1.57
N PHE A 199 -6.48 9.93 -1.63
CA PHE A 199 -5.62 10.26 -0.51
C PHE A 199 -5.83 11.71 -0.06
N ASN A 200 -6.02 11.90 1.25
CA ASN A 200 -6.16 13.21 1.92
C ASN A 200 -7.37 14.03 1.40
N CYS A 201 -8.56 13.41 1.42
CA CYS A 201 -9.79 13.98 0.86
C CYS A 201 -10.96 14.01 1.88
N LEU A 202 -11.84 15.00 1.74
CA LEU A 202 -13.12 15.08 2.48
C LEU A 202 -14.27 14.71 1.54
N LEU A 203 -15.00 13.64 1.86
CA LEU A 203 -16.08 13.12 1.03
C LEU A 203 -17.44 13.61 1.53
N LYS A 204 -18.25 14.17 0.61
CA LYS A 204 -19.65 14.56 0.85
C LYS A 204 -20.53 14.13 -0.32
N PRO A 205 -20.91 12.83 -0.39
CA PRO A 205 -21.82 12.33 -1.41
C PRO A 205 -23.18 13.04 -1.37
N PRO A 206 -23.79 13.35 -2.53
CA PRO A 206 -25.16 13.85 -2.58
C PRO A 206 -26.16 12.83 -2.02
N LEU A 207 -27.26 13.29 -1.43
CA LEU A 207 -28.32 12.40 -0.87
C LEU A 207 -28.88 11.40 -1.91
N ALA A 208 -28.97 11.84 -3.17
CA ALA A 208 -29.45 11.06 -4.30
C ALA A 208 -28.43 10.05 -4.86
N PHE A 209 -27.22 10.00 -4.32
CA PHE A 209 -26.19 9.07 -4.75
C PHE A 209 -26.62 7.62 -4.44
N LYS A 210 -26.57 6.77 -5.48
CA LYS A 210 -26.99 5.36 -5.44
C LYS A 210 -25.82 4.38 -5.53
N GLY A 211 -24.61 4.81 -5.17
CA GLY A 211 -23.40 4.00 -5.29
C GLY A 211 -22.78 4.00 -6.69
N PHE A 212 -21.55 3.50 -6.76
CA PHE A 212 -20.84 3.26 -8.01
C PHE A 212 -21.12 1.83 -8.50
N ARG A 213 -21.86 1.69 -9.60
CA ARG A 213 -22.42 0.39 -10.04
C ARG A 213 -21.38 -0.65 -10.42
N ASN A 214 -20.21 -0.23 -10.91
CA ASN A 214 -19.16 -1.11 -11.43
C ASN A 214 -17.90 -1.11 -10.54
N LEU A 215 -17.94 -0.44 -9.39
CA LEU A 215 -16.76 -0.26 -8.54
C LEU A 215 -16.38 -1.58 -7.90
N LYS A 216 -15.15 -2.01 -8.17
CA LYS A 216 -14.55 -3.23 -7.63
C LYS A 216 -13.50 -2.92 -6.56
N ASN A 217 -12.82 -1.79 -6.69
CA ASN A 217 -11.72 -1.40 -5.81
C ASN A 217 -11.97 0.00 -5.26
N LEU A 218 -12.02 0.10 -3.95
CA LEU A 218 -12.12 1.36 -3.23
C LEU A 218 -10.96 1.47 -2.24
N ASP A 219 -10.11 2.47 -2.45
CA ASP A 219 -8.97 2.77 -1.59
C ASP A 219 -9.12 4.20 -1.05
N LEU A 220 -9.30 4.32 0.26
CA LEU A 220 -9.51 5.59 0.96
C LEU A 220 -8.45 5.75 2.03
N GLN A 221 -7.55 6.71 1.83
CA GLN A 221 -6.43 6.97 2.73
C GLN A 221 -6.47 8.42 3.24
N HIS A 222 -6.35 8.63 4.56
CA HIS A 222 -6.47 9.95 5.17
C HIS A 222 -7.78 10.68 4.78
N VAL A 223 -8.87 9.91 4.74
CA VAL A 223 -10.19 10.39 4.30
C VAL A 223 -11.08 10.65 5.51
N THR A 224 -11.82 11.77 5.45
CA THR A 224 -12.89 12.07 6.41
C THR A 224 -14.27 11.80 5.79
N LEU A 225 -15.10 10.99 6.47
CA LEU A 225 -16.47 10.68 6.06
C LEU A 225 -17.35 10.37 7.29
N ALA A 226 -18.62 10.79 7.26
CA ALA A 226 -19.57 10.42 8.30
C ALA A 226 -19.96 8.93 8.20
N GLN A 227 -20.21 8.28 9.35
CA GLN A 227 -20.46 6.84 9.42
C GLN A 227 -21.64 6.38 8.54
N GLU A 228 -22.82 7.00 8.68
CA GLU A 228 -24.01 6.63 7.89
C GLU A 228 -23.77 6.75 6.37
N VAL A 229 -22.94 7.73 5.99
CA VAL A 229 -22.58 7.98 4.59
C VAL A 229 -21.61 6.92 4.09
N PHE A 230 -20.66 6.50 4.92
CA PHE A 230 -19.75 5.40 4.64
C PHE A 230 -20.52 4.09 4.46
N GLU A 231 -21.36 3.72 5.42
CA GLU A 231 -22.16 2.49 5.39
C GLU A 231 -23.04 2.44 4.13
N LYS A 232 -23.68 3.57 3.79
CA LYS A 232 -24.46 3.72 2.56
C LYS A 232 -23.58 3.59 1.30
N LEU A 233 -22.39 4.19 1.29
CA LEU A 233 -21.45 4.12 0.16
C LEU A 233 -21.05 2.66 -0.11
N ILE A 234 -20.64 1.93 0.93
CA ILE A 234 -20.19 0.54 0.80
C ILE A 234 -21.34 -0.36 0.37
N SER A 235 -22.49 -0.30 1.05
CA SER A 235 -23.67 -1.12 0.72
C SER A 235 -24.25 -0.82 -0.67
N SER A 236 -24.08 0.40 -1.18
CA SER A 236 -24.53 0.77 -2.54
C SER A 236 -23.56 0.34 -3.65
N CYS A 237 -22.32 -0.05 -3.33
CA CYS A 237 -21.32 -0.51 -4.30
C CYS A 237 -21.32 -2.04 -4.38
N ALA A 238 -22.36 -2.63 -4.97
CA ALA A 238 -22.59 -4.07 -4.96
C ALA A 238 -21.48 -4.93 -5.61
N MET A 239 -20.65 -4.37 -6.48
CA MET A 239 -19.56 -5.09 -7.17
C MET A 239 -18.21 -4.98 -6.44
N LEU A 240 -18.18 -4.44 -5.21
CA LEU A 240 -16.94 -4.18 -4.48
C LEU A 240 -16.26 -5.49 -4.09
N GLU A 241 -15.04 -5.69 -4.59
CA GLU A 241 -14.18 -6.86 -4.38
C GLU A 241 -13.02 -6.55 -3.42
N ARG A 242 -12.55 -5.30 -3.39
CA ARG A 242 -11.44 -4.82 -2.58
C ARG A 242 -11.78 -3.50 -1.90
N LEU A 243 -11.61 -3.46 -0.58
CA LEU A 243 -11.76 -2.26 0.23
C LEU A 243 -10.49 -2.04 1.07
N THR A 244 -9.89 -0.87 0.92
CA THR A 244 -8.72 -0.43 1.70
C THR A 244 -9.08 0.88 2.41
N LEU A 245 -8.89 0.92 3.73
CA LEU A 245 -9.20 2.04 4.60
C LEU A 245 -7.99 2.34 5.49
N ILE A 246 -7.25 3.41 5.21
CA ILE A 246 -6.04 3.76 5.96
C ILE A 246 -6.19 5.15 6.56
N ASN A 247 -5.95 5.29 7.86
CA ASN A 247 -5.99 6.55 8.59
C ASN A 247 -7.32 7.28 8.37
N PHE A 248 -8.42 6.55 8.57
CA PHE A 248 -9.77 7.06 8.33
C PHE A 248 -10.26 7.85 9.54
N ASP A 249 -10.77 9.06 9.30
CA ASP A 249 -11.27 9.95 10.35
C ASP A 249 -12.80 10.08 10.26
N GLY A 250 -13.45 10.17 11.43
CA GLY A 250 -14.87 10.54 11.55
C GLY A 250 -15.71 9.56 12.38
N PHE A 251 -15.31 8.30 12.49
CA PHE A 251 -15.98 7.29 13.31
C PHE A 251 -15.04 6.14 13.65
N THR A 252 -15.35 5.41 14.73
CA THR A 252 -14.50 4.33 15.26
C THR A 252 -15.10 2.94 15.11
N HIS A 253 -16.38 2.83 14.75
CA HIS A 253 -17.07 1.54 14.57
C HIS A 253 -17.29 1.27 13.09
N LEU A 254 -16.66 0.24 12.55
CA LEU A 254 -16.76 -0.16 11.15
C LEU A 254 -17.78 -1.28 10.99
N ASN A 255 -18.83 -1.03 10.21
CA ASN A 255 -19.74 -2.08 9.78
C ASN A 255 -19.67 -2.25 8.25
N ILE A 256 -19.13 -3.38 7.79
CA ILE A 256 -18.89 -3.64 6.39
C ILE A 256 -20.00 -4.53 5.84
N ASN A 257 -20.81 -3.98 4.93
CA ASN A 257 -21.87 -4.71 4.23
C ASN A 257 -21.57 -4.76 2.73
N ALA A 258 -20.82 -5.78 2.30
CA ALA A 258 -20.36 -5.92 0.91
C ALA A 258 -20.30 -7.40 0.47
N PRO A 259 -21.30 -7.89 -0.30
CA PRO A 259 -21.44 -9.32 -0.57
C PRO A 259 -20.39 -9.94 -1.48
N ASN A 260 -19.72 -9.13 -2.30
CA ASN A 260 -18.68 -9.59 -3.23
C ASN A 260 -17.26 -9.29 -2.73
N LEU A 261 -17.12 -8.80 -1.49
CA LEU A 261 -15.83 -8.37 -0.95
C LEU A 261 -14.94 -9.58 -0.67
N GLN A 262 -13.76 -9.59 -1.28
CA GLN A 262 -12.76 -10.67 -1.17
C GLN A 262 -11.55 -10.23 -0.36
N PHE A 263 -11.23 -8.95 -0.41
CA PHE A 263 -10.09 -8.34 0.27
C PHE A 263 -10.54 -7.13 1.09
N PHE A 264 -10.20 -7.14 2.36
CA PHE A 264 -10.39 -6.03 3.27
C PHE A 264 -9.06 -5.68 3.94
N ASP A 265 -8.65 -4.42 3.86
CA ASP A 265 -7.47 -3.90 4.54
C ASP A 265 -7.83 -2.63 5.28
N VAL A 266 -7.53 -2.61 6.58
CA VAL A 266 -7.85 -1.49 7.44
C VAL A 266 -6.67 -1.16 8.35
N GLU A 267 -6.28 0.10 8.38
CA GLU A 267 -5.24 0.61 9.26
C GLU A 267 -5.72 1.92 9.90
N GLY A 268 -5.79 2.02 11.22
CA GLY A 268 -6.28 3.24 11.88
C GLY A 268 -6.72 3.09 13.32
N VAL A 269 -7.49 4.06 13.80
CA VAL A 269 -8.03 4.09 15.16
C VAL A 269 -9.49 3.63 15.12
N PHE A 270 -9.72 2.34 15.38
CA PHE A 270 -11.06 1.74 15.39
C PHE A 270 -11.31 0.99 16.70
N ASP A 271 -12.52 1.14 17.22
CA ASP A 271 -12.98 0.47 18.44
C ASP A 271 -13.57 -0.92 18.15
N ASP A 272 -14.21 -1.08 16.98
CA ASP A 272 -14.89 -2.30 16.57
C ASP A 272 -14.96 -2.43 15.04
N VAL A 273 -14.90 -3.65 14.54
CA VAL A 273 -15.00 -3.99 13.11
C VAL A 273 -15.90 -5.22 12.95
N SER A 274 -17.00 -5.05 12.23
CA SER A 274 -17.97 -6.09 11.95
C SER A 274 -18.20 -6.28 10.45
N PHE A 275 -18.55 -7.50 10.07
CA PHE A 275 -18.89 -7.88 8.71
C PHE A 275 -20.34 -8.36 8.64
N GLU A 276 -21.14 -7.68 7.84
CA GLU A 276 -22.50 -8.08 7.48
C GLU A 276 -22.51 -8.54 6.03
N ASN A 277 -23.23 -9.62 5.73
CA ASN A 277 -23.39 -10.15 4.37
C ASN A 277 -22.08 -10.35 3.57
N THR A 278 -20.92 -10.44 4.20
CA THR A 278 -19.60 -10.44 3.53
C THR A 278 -19.06 -11.87 3.41
N PHE A 279 -19.77 -12.71 2.64
CA PHE A 279 -19.60 -14.17 2.69
C PHE A 279 -18.37 -14.71 1.96
N VAL A 280 -17.83 -13.97 1.00
CA VAL A 280 -16.70 -14.39 0.14
C VAL A 280 -15.36 -13.77 0.55
N LEU A 281 -15.31 -13.13 1.72
CA LEU A 281 -14.11 -12.49 2.25
C LEU A 281 -13.04 -13.53 2.53
N ALA A 282 -11.93 -13.45 1.78
CA ALA A 282 -10.85 -14.42 1.83
C ALA A 282 -9.60 -13.89 2.52
N LEU A 283 -9.34 -12.58 2.41
CA LEU A 283 -8.18 -11.91 2.96
C LEU A 283 -8.58 -10.71 3.81
N VAL A 284 -8.14 -10.71 5.06
CA VAL A 284 -8.28 -9.56 5.97
C VAL A 284 -6.90 -9.11 6.44
N SER A 285 -6.60 -7.84 6.26
CA SER A 285 -5.46 -7.14 6.87
C SER A 285 -6.01 -6.09 7.84
N ILE A 286 -5.55 -6.12 9.08
CA ILE A 286 -6.02 -5.23 10.14
C ILE A 286 -4.86 -4.70 10.98
N GLY A 287 -4.72 -3.38 11.01
CA GLY A 287 -3.78 -2.66 11.85
C GLY A 287 -4.49 -1.63 12.71
N LEU A 288 -4.35 -1.71 14.02
CA LEU A 288 -4.92 -0.72 14.95
C LEU A 288 -3.82 0.15 15.54
N TYR A 289 -4.08 1.45 15.67
CA TYR A 289 -3.18 2.41 16.29
C TYR A 289 -3.64 2.86 17.66
N VAL A 290 -2.68 3.26 18.49
CA VAL A 290 -2.92 3.85 19.80
C VAL A 290 -3.60 5.21 19.68
N ASN A 291 -4.77 5.36 20.31
CA ASN A 291 -5.41 6.65 20.47
C ASN A 291 -4.83 7.40 21.69
N VAL A 292 -3.72 8.12 21.49
CA VAL A 292 -3.04 8.90 22.54
C VAL A 292 -3.92 10.01 23.13
N LYS A 293 -5.01 10.41 22.45
CA LYS A 293 -5.87 11.53 22.90
C LYS A 293 -6.84 11.15 24.04
N ASN A 294 -6.98 9.86 24.38
CA ASN A 294 -7.95 9.39 25.38
C ASN A 294 -7.29 8.77 26.63
N ASP A 295 -6.12 9.27 27.01
CA ASP A 295 -5.31 8.81 28.15
C ASP A 295 -5.95 8.96 29.55
N GLN A 296 -7.21 9.36 29.63
CA GLN A 296 -7.94 9.43 30.90
C GLN A 296 -9.10 8.45 31.02
N ASN A 297 -9.49 7.74 29.95
CA ASN A 297 -10.63 6.81 29.99
C ASN A 297 -10.52 5.70 28.92
N VAL A 298 -9.37 5.01 28.80
CA VAL A 298 -9.38 3.68 28.17
C VAL A 298 -10.15 2.75 29.12
N SER A 299 -11.48 2.82 29.01
CA SER A 299 -12.40 1.95 29.72
C SER A 299 -11.96 0.51 29.47
N TYR A 300 -11.81 -0.25 30.54
CA TYR A 300 -11.36 -1.63 30.67
C TYR A 300 -12.24 -2.68 29.92
N GLY A 301 -12.85 -2.32 28.78
CA GLY A 301 -13.74 -3.13 27.96
C GLY A 301 -13.23 -3.48 26.55
N SER A 302 -11.98 -3.17 26.21
CA SER A 302 -11.47 -3.21 24.82
C SER A 302 -11.29 -4.62 24.23
N SER A 303 -10.76 -5.62 24.98
CA SER A 303 -10.61 -6.99 24.44
C SER A 303 -11.93 -7.63 24.03
N SER A 304 -13.01 -7.37 24.76
CA SER A 304 -14.34 -7.95 24.46
C SER A 304 -14.84 -7.58 23.07
N LYS A 305 -14.47 -6.39 22.56
CA LYS A 305 -14.81 -5.93 21.20
C LYS A 305 -13.96 -6.64 20.15
N LEU A 306 -12.64 -6.75 20.36
CA LEU A 306 -11.79 -7.49 19.42
C LEU A 306 -12.09 -8.99 19.39
N LEU A 307 -12.55 -9.58 20.50
CA LEU A 307 -13.05 -10.95 20.48
C LEU A 307 -14.31 -11.08 19.62
N ARG A 308 -15.17 -10.05 19.57
CA ARG A 308 -16.33 -10.03 18.66
C ARG A 308 -15.93 -9.96 17.19
N PHE A 309 -14.84 -9.26 16.86
CA PHE A 309 -14.30 -9.28 15.50
C PHE A 309 -14.06 -10.72 15.01
N PHE A 310 -13.44 -11.58 15.83
CA PHE A 310 -13.23 -12.99 15.48
C PHE A 310 -14.52 -13.82 15.43
N VAL A 311 -15.51 -13.52 16.28
CA VAL A 311 -16.83 -14.18 16.23
C VAL A 311 -17.55 -13.87 14.92
N ASN A 312 -17.50 -12.61 14.50
CA ASN A 312 -18.14 -12.09 13.30
C ASN A 312 -17.31 -12.30 12.04
N LEU A 313 -16.10 -12.85 12.16
CA LEU A 313 -15.22 -13.10 11.03
C LEU A 313 -15.84 -14.21 10.15
N PRO A 314 -16.02 -13.95 8.84
CA PRO A 314 -16.45 -14.97 7.89
C PRO A 314 -15.35 -16.04 7.69
N HIS A 315 -15.56 -16.98 6.76
CA HIS A 315 -14.62 -18.06 6.42
C HIS A 315 -13.34 -17.53 5.73
N VAL A 316 -12.54 -16.75 6.46
CA VAL A 316 -11.31 -16.09 6.02
C VAL A 316 -10.17 -17.11 5.93
N ARG A 317 -9.40 -17.03 4.84
CA ARG A 317 -8.25 -17.92 4.59
C ARG A 317 -6.92 -17.29 5.01
N ARG A 318 -6.81 -15.98 4.84
CA ARG A 318 -5.59 -15.20 5.11
C ARG A 318 -5.89 -14.04 6.04
N LEU A 319 -5.22 -13.99 7.17
CA LEU A 319 -5.34 -12.93 8.16
C LEU A 319 -3.98 -12.31 8.42
N GLU A 320 -3.90 -11.00 8.30
CA GLU A 320 -2.71 -10.21 8.58
C GLU A 320 -3.03 -9.23 9.71
N ILE A 321 -2.32 -9.34 10.81
CA ILE A 321 -2.49 -8.54 12.01
C ILE A 321 -1.27 -7.66 12.16
N GLN A 322 -1.49 -6.36 12.10
CA GLN A 322 -0.45 -5.34 12.05
C GLN A 322 -0.57 -4.37 13.23
N SER A 323 0.46 -3.51 13.36
CA SER A 323 0.49 -2.41 14.32
C SER A 323 0.23 -2.89 15.77
N TYR A 324 -0.64 -2.22 16.53
CA TYR A 324 -0.87 -2.50 17.95
C TYR A 324 -2.03 -3.48 18.22
N PHE A 325 -2.52 -4.18 17.20
CA PHE A 325 -3.71 -5.02 17.35
C PHE A 325 -3.56 -6.09 18.45
N LEU A 326 -2.39 -6.74 18.55
CA LEU A 326 -2.16 -7.74 19.60
C LEU A 326 -2.20 -7.12 21.00
N LYS A 327 -1.64 -5.92 21.19
CA LYS A 327 -1.76 -5.19 22.46
C LYS A 327 -3.21 -4.94 22.82
N TYR A 328 -4.02 -4.51 21.86
CA TYR A 328 -5.45 -4.30 22.07
C TYR A 328 -6.20 -5.58 22.42
N LEU A 329 -5.88 -6.68 21.73
CA LEU A 329 -6.49 -7.99 22.02
C LEU A 329 -6.12 -8.45 23.43
N ALA A 330 -4.94 -8.06 23.91
CA ALA A 330 -4.44 -8.36 25.23
C ALA A 330 -5.01 -7.50 26.36
N ILE A 331 -5.78 -6.44 26.08
CA ILE A 331 -6.36 -5.59 27.12
C ILE A 331 -7.38 -6.37 27.97
N GLY A 332 -6.99 -6.77 29.17
CA GLY A 332 -7.82 -7.57 30.08
C GLY A 332 -7.35 -9.03 30.11
N LYS A 333 -8.25 -9.97 30.40
CA LYS A 333 -7.85 -11.40 30.45
C LYS A 333 -7.97 -12.03 29.07
N VAL A 334 -6.82 -12.26 28.41
CA VAL A 334 -6.77 -13.04 27.17
C VAL A 334 -7.29 -14.45 27.41
N PRO A 335 -8.30 -14.91 26.66
CA PRO A 335 -8.76 -16.29 26.80
C PRO A 335 -7.71 -17.25 26.24
N SER A 336 -7.72 -18.51 26.68
CA SER A 336 -6.76 -19.51 26.16
C SER A 336 -6.96 -19.85 24.68
N LYS A 337 -8.19 -19.64 24.17
CA LYS A 337 -8.60 -19.74 22.77
C LYS A 337 -9.64 -18.67 22.46
N LEU A 338 -9.74 -18.29 21.20
CA LEU A 338 -10.79 -17.44 20.70
C LEU A 338 -12.17 -18.09 20.90
N PRO A 339 -13.24 -17.29 21.12
CA PRO A 339 -14.61 -17.80 21.28
C PRO A 339 -15.08 -18.66 20.09
N LYS A 340 -14.62 -18.33 18.89
CA LYS A 340 -14.90 -19.07 17.65
C LYS A 340 -13.57 -19.39 16.97
N PRO A 341 -13.23 -20.67 16.76
CA PRO A 341 -12.02 -21.05 16.04
C PRO A 341 -12.04 -20.61 14.58
N CYS A 342 -10.90 -20.13 14.07
CA CYS A 342 -10.70 -19.74 12.68
C CYS A 342 -10.32 -20.97 11.84
N ILE A 343 -11.31 -21.82 11.56
CA ILE A 343 -11.09 -23.14 10.95
C ILE A 343 -10.60 -23.10 9.49
N ASP A 344 -10.95 -22.07 8.72
CA ASP A 344 -10.54 -21.96 7.31
C ASP A 344 -9.23 -21.20 7.12
N LEU A 345 -8.68 -20.66 8.21
CA LEU A 345 -7.45 -19.87 8.17
C LEU A 345 -6.26 -20.79 7.91
N ASN A 346 -5.58 -20.54 6.79
CA ASN A 346 -4.38 -21.27 6.39
C ASN A 346 -3.11 -20.42 6.41
N TYR A 347 -3.26 -19.08 6.44
CA TYR A 347 -2.15 -18.13 6.56
C TYR A 347 -2.44 -17.11 7.66
N LEU A 348 -1.48 -16.92 8.55
CA LEU A 348 -1.51 -15.89 9.59
C LEU A 348 -0.20 -15.09 9.57
N SER A 349 -0.30 -13.77 9.38
CA SER A 349 0.83 -12.86 9.62
C SER A 349 0.55 -12.03 10.87
N ILE A 350 1.51 -11.96 11.79
CA ILE A 350 1.40 -11.14 13.00
C ILE A 350 2.65 -10.27 13.16
N ARG A 351 2.45 -9.02 13.56
CA ARG A 351 3.51 -8.20 14.15
C ARG A 351 3.57 -8.47 15.66
N LEU A 352 4.75 -8.77 16.19
CA LEU A 352 4.92 -9.24 17.57
C LEU A 352 6.18 -8.65 18.22
N ASN A 353 6.03 -8.12 19.44
CA ASN A 353 7.13 -7.86 20.35
C ASN A 353 7.37 -9.07 21.27
N PHE A 354 8.50 -9.76 21.09
CA PHE A 354 8.82 -10.97 21.86
C PHE A 354 9.08 -10.71 23.36
N ASN A 355 9.33 -9.47 23.76
CA ASN A 355 9.50 -9.10 25.17
C ASN A 355 8.18 -8.73 25.87
N ASP A 356 7.10 -8.50 25.11
CA ASP A 356 5.80 -8.06 25.65
C ASP A 356 4.93 -9.28 26.01
N TYR A 357 4.85 -9.64 27.30
CA TYR A 357 4.09 -10.80 27.77
C TYR A 357 2.65 -10.82 27.25
N GLU A 358 2.00 -9.66 27.19
CA GLU A 358 0.59 -9.54 26.82
C GLU A 358 0.40 -9.77 25.31
N GLU A 359 1.28 -9.24 24.47
CA GLU A 359 1.25 -9.55 23.03
C GLU A 359 1.52 -11.03 22.75
N ASN A 360 2.48 -11.65 23.46
CA ASN A 360 2.80 -13.06 23.28
C ASN A 360 1.65 -13.97 23.72
N SER A 361 0.97 -13.62 24.81
CA SER A 361 -0.26 -14.27 25.26
C SER A 361 -1.37 -14.19 24.22
N ALA A 362 -1.60 -13.00 23.64
CA ALA A 362 -2.57 -12.79 22.57
C ALA A 362 -2.20 -13.58 21.30
N ALA A 363 -0.93 -13.56 20.89
CA ALA A 363 -0.45 -14.35 19.77
C ALA A 363 -0.69 -15.85 19.98
N LEU A 364 -0.36 -16.38 21.16
CA LEU A 364 -0.58 -17.79 21.49
C LEU A 364 -2.08 -18.16 21.47
N CYS A 365 -2.96 -17.27 21.95
CA CYS A 365 -4.41 -17.45 21.86
C CYS A 365 -4.88 -17.59 20.41
N LEU A 366 -4.39 -16.74 19.51
CA LEU A 366 -4.70 -16.83 18.07
C LEU A 366 -4.20 -18.13 17.47
N LEU A 367 -2.93 -18.47 17.71
CA LEU A 367 -2.30 -19.69 17.20
C LEU A 367 -3.05 -20.95 17.64
N ARG A 368 -3.52 -21.01 18.89
CA ARG A 368 -4.32 -22.12 19.43
C ARG A 368 -5.73 -22.24 18.83
N SER A 369 -6.17 -21.19 18.15
CA SER A 369 -7.52 -21.06 17.60
C SER A 369 -7.57 -21.29 16.09
N CYS A 370 -6.42 -21.55 15.45
CA CYS A 370 -6.28 -21.76 14.01
C CYS A 370 -5.79 -23.21 13.72
N PRO A 371 -6.69 -24.22 13.79
CA PRO A 371 -6.27 -25.63 13.73
C PRO A 371 -5.72 -26.08 12.36
N ASN A 372 -6.12 -25.42 11.27
CA ASN A 372 -5.72 -25.75 9.90
C ASN A 372 -4.65 -24.81 9.33
N LEU A 373 -3.97 -24.07 10.21
CA LEU A 373 -2.94 -23.11 9.84
C LEU A 373 -1.75 -23.81 9.18
N GLN A 374 -1.38 -23.37 7.97
CA GLN A 374 -0.32 -23.96 7.16
C GLN A 374 0.92 -23.07 7.09
N GLU A 375 0.72 -21.75 7.11
CA GLU A 375 1.78 -20.75 7.03
C GLU A 375 1.63 -19.70 8.12
N ILE A 376 2.73 -19.42 8.82
CA ILE A 376 2.84 -18.32 9.78
C ILE A 376 3.96 -17.38 9.34
N GLU A 377 3.68 -16.08 9.34
CA GLU A 377 4.68 -15.01 9.27
C GLU A 377 4.68 -14.20 10.57
N ILE A 378 5.83 -14.06 11.21
CA ILE A 378 6.01 -13.23 12.40
C ILE A 378 6.97 -12.10 12.06
N LEU A 379 6.50 -10.85 12.20
CA LEU A 379 7.27 -9.64 12.01
C LEU A 379 7.67 -9.11 13.40
N ALA A 380 8.92 -9.34 13.78
CA ALA A 380 9.47 -8.81 15.01
C ALA A 380 9.52 -7.28 14.96
N HIS A 381 9.20 -6.63 16.07
CA HIS A 381 9.50 -5.21 16.25
C HIS A 381 9.99 -4.93 17.67
N PRO A 382 10.92 -3.98 17.82
CA PRO A 382 11.34 -3.51 19.14
C PRO A 382 10.25 -2.64 19.77
N GLU A 383 10.36 -2.46 21.09
CA GLU A 383 9.51 -1.57 21.86
C GLU A 383 9.80 -0.10 21.48
N GLU A 384 8.77 0.71 21.21
CA GLU A 384 8.93 2.14 20.88
C GLU A 384 9.29 3.00 22.12
N GLN A 385 9.14 2.44 23.32
CA GLN A 385 9.44 3.11 24.59
C GLN A 385 10.17 2.13 25.51
N ALA A 386 11.39 2.46 25.92
CA ALA A 386 12.19 1.66 26.83
C ALA A 386 11.57 1.67 28.24
N VAL A 387 10.55 0.84 28.47
CA VAL A 387 10.18 0.44 29.82
C VAL A 387 11.07 -0.76 30.12
N VAL A 388 12.02 -0.58 31.04
CA VAL A 388 12.84 -1.68 31.57
C VAL A 388 11.91 -2.57 32.41
N GLY A 389 11.11 -3.38 31.74
CA GLY A 389 10.37 -4.49 32.31
C GLY A 389 11.26 -5.73 32.40
N PRO A 390 10.91 -6.71 33.26
CA PRO A 390 11.59 -7.99 33.25
C PRO A 390 11.47 -8.64 31.86
N VAL A 391 12.58 -9.15 31.33
CA VAL A 391 12.59 -9.95 30.11
C VAL A 391 11.58 -11.09 30.29
N SER A 392 10.65 -11.20 29.35
CA SER A 392 9.58 -12.20 29.44
C SER A 392 10.12 -13.57 29.02
N ASP A 393 10.16 -14.52 29.96
CA ASP A 393 10.44 -15.94 29.69
C ASP A 393 9.17 -16.70 29.21
N PHE A 394 8.21 -15.99 28.59
CA PHE A 394 6.88 -16.51 28.27
C PHE A 394 6.90 -17.85 27.55
N TRP A 395 7.78 -18.01 26.55
CA TRP A 395 7.81 -19.19 25.69
C TRP A 395 8.55 -20.39 26.30
N ASP A 396 9.30 -20.22 27.39
CA ASP A 396 10.01 -21.31 28.08
C ASP A 396 9.12 -22.03 29.11
N ASP A 397 7.85 -21.65 29.21
CA ASP A 397 6.89 -22.24 30.13
C ASP A 397 6.24 -23.53 29.55
N ASP A 398 6.56 -24.67 30.18
CA ASP A 398 6.03 -26.01 29.86
C ASP A 398 4.49 -26.13 29.94
N HIS A 399 3.79 -25.15 30.52
CA HIS A 399 2.33 -25.12 30.57
C HIS A 399 1.70 -24.88 29.19
N TRP A 400 2.46 -24.37 28.21
CA TRP A 400 1.95 -24.09 26.87
C TRP A 400 1.89 -25.34 25.97
N LYS A 401 0.96 -26.25 26.25
CA LYS A 401 0.69 -27.37 25.34
C LYS A 401 -0.08 -26.86 24.11
N CYS A 402 0.49 -26.99 22.92
CA CYS A 402 -0.15 -26.70 21.64
C CYS A 402 0.49 -27.57 20.56
N LEU A 403 -0.28 -28.19 19.67
CA LEU A 403 0.26 -28.96 18.54
C LEU A 403 -0.23 -28.35 17.24
N PHE A 404 0.71 -27.99 16.36
CA PHE A 404 0.45 -27.39 15.06
C PHE A 404 0.45 -28.48 13.98
N GLY A 405 -0.65 -29.24 13.92
CA GLY A 405 -0.74 -30.44 13.08
C GLY A 405 -0.74 -30.21 11.57
N GLN A 406 -0.89 -28.96 11.11
CA GLN A 406 -0.93 -28.60 9.68
C GLN A 406 0.13 -27.55 9.29
N LEU A 407 0.92 -27.07 10.24
CA LEU A 407 1.86 -25.97 10.01
C LEU A 407 3.09 -26.48 9.23
N ARG A 408 3.24 -26.00 8.00
CA ARG A 408 4.29 -26.42 7.04
C ARG A 408 5.35 -25.35 6.86
N LEU A 409 4.95 -24.08 6.89
CA LEU A 409 5.83 -22.93 6.61
C LEU A 409 5.81 -21.95 7.78
N VAL A 410 6.99 -21.59 8.26
CA VAL A 410 7.17 -20.51 9.24
C VAL A 410 8.16 -19.51 8.67
N LYS A 411 7.84 -18.23 8.76
CA LYS A 411 8.73 -17.14 8.41
C LYS A 411 8.81 -16.15 9.56
N ILE A 412 10.01 -15.85 10.03
CA ILE A 412 10.23 -14.87 11.10
C ILE A 412 11.20 -13.82 10.57
N VAL A 413 10.80 -12.55 10.65
CA VAL A 413 11.55 -11.41 10.09
C VAL A 413 11.84 -10.41 11.19
N GLY A 414 13.05 -9.84 11.20
CA GLY A 414 13.45 -8.75 12.09
C GLY A 414 13.97 -9.21 13.44
N ILE A 415 14.48 -10.44 13.55
CA ILE A 415 15.03 -10.95 14.80
C ILE A 415 16.43 -10.39 15.07
N SER A 416 16.74 -10.21 16.35
CA SER A 416 18.01 -9.71 16.87
C SER A 416 18.82 -10.79 17.61
N GLY A 417 18.20 -11.93 17.93
CA GLY A 417 18.80 -13.05 18.66
C GLY A 417 18.62 -13.00 20.17
N ILE A 418 17.64 -12.24 20.67
CA ILE A 418 17.32 -12.23 22.10
C ILE A 418 16.69 -13.55 22.55
N ARG A 419 16.76 -13.83 23.86
CA ARG A 419 16.28 -15.09 24.45
C ARG A 419 14.81 -15.39 24.09
N SER A 420 13.91 -14.43 24.27
CA SER A 420 12.47 -14.62 24.02
C SER A 420 12.14 -14.93 22.56
N GLU A 421 12.92 -14.41 21.59
CA GLU A 421 12.79 -14.77 20.16
C GLU A 421 13.17 -16.25 19.94
N LEU A 422 14.28 -16.68 20.53
CA LEU A 422 14.79 -18.04 20.42
C LEU A 422 13.88 -19.06 21.10
N ASP A 423 13.30 -18.70 22.25
CA ASP A 423 12.35 -19.54 22.96
C ASP A 423 11.05 -19.70 22.14
N CYS A 424 10.58 -18.64 21.47
CA CYS A 424 9.47 -18.76 20.52
C CYS A 424 9.81 -19.68 19.34
N ILE A 425 11.01 -19.56 18.77
CA ILE A 425 11.48 -20.43 17.69
C ILE A 425 11.53 -21.90 18.15
N LYS A 426 12.12 -22.15 19.32
CA LYS A 426 12.18 -23.47 19.97
C LYS A 426 10.77 -24.03 20.20
N PHE A 427 9.85 -23.21 20.68
CA PHE A 427 8.45 -23.57 20.88
C PHE A 427 7.80 -24.00 19.57
N LEU A 428 7.92 -23.22 18.50
CA LEU A 428 7.36 -23.57 17.18
C LEU A 428 7.98 -24.86 16.62
N LEU A 429 9.31 -24.99 16.65
CA LEU A 429 10.01 -26.20 16.18
C LEU A 429 9.59 -27.47 16.95
N SER A 430 9.37 -27.36 18.26
CA SER A 430 9.02 -28.50 19.12
C SER A 430 7.55 -28.90 19.01
N ASN A 431 6.68 -28.02 18.50
CA ASN A 431 5.23 -28.23 18.46
C ASN A 431 4.65 -28.38 17.04
N SER A 432 5.50 -28.39 16.01
CA SER A 432 5.10 -28.49 14.59
C SER A 432 5.66 -29.76 13.94
N PRO A 433 4.96 -30.90 14.08
CA PRO A 433 5.45 -32.21 13.61
C PRO A 433 5.49 -32.36 12.07
N VAL A 434 4.76 -31.52 11.33
CA VAL A 434 4.70 -31.54 9.85
C VAL A 434 5.40 -30.34 9.21
N LEU A 435 6.22 -29.62 9.97
CA LEU A 435 6.93 -28.45 9.49
C LEU A 435 7.91 -28.84 8.37
N GLU A 436 7.84 -28.17 7.24
CA GLU A 436 8.71 -28.38 6.08
C GLU A 436 9.82 -27.33 6.05
N LYS A 437 9.47 -26.07 6.31
CA LYS A 437 10.40 -24.95 6.17
C LYS A 437 10.20 -23.89 7.24
N MET A 438 11.28 -23.51 7.90
CA MET A 438 11.36 -22.32 8.76
C MET A 438 12.37 -21.34 8.16
N THR A 439 11.92 -20.14 7.80
CA THR A 439 12.75 -19.09 7.23
C THR A 439 12.95 -18.00 8.26
N ILE A 440 14.21 -17.69 8.56
CA ILE A 440 14.58 -16.69 9.52
C ILE A 440 15.36 -15.57 8.80
N LYS A 441 14.89 -14.34 8.97
CA LYS A 441 15.52 -13.15 8.41
C LYS A 441 15.87 -12.18 9.55
N PRO A 442 17.15 -12.07 9.94
CA PRO A 442 17.59 -11.18 11.02
C PRO A 442 17.52 -9.70 10.61
N VAL A 443 17.67 -8.81 11.60
CA VAL A 443 17.80 -7.36 11.38
C VAL A 443 19.11 -7.02 10.62
N SER A 444 20.21 -7.67 11.00
CA SER A 444 21.53 -7.47 10.39
C SER A 444 22.27 -8.78 10.11
N LYS A 445 23.37 -8.71 9.35
CA LYS A 445 24.22 -9.89 9.06
C LYS A 445 24.91 -10.45 10.30
N GLU A 446 25.34 -9.58 11.22
CA GLU A 446 26.09 -9.97 12.42
C GLU A 446 25.22 -10.75 13.41
N GLU A 447 24.02 -10.23 13.69
CA GLU A 447 23.02 -10.90 14.54
C GLU A 447 22.56 -12.22 13.93
N GLY A 448 22.47 -12.28 12.60
CA GLY A 448 22.13 -13.49 11.86
C GLY A 448 23.03 -14.68 12.19
N TRP A 449 24.35 -14.46 12.27
CA TRP A 449 25.30 -15.55 12.54
C TRP A 449 25.14 -16.14 13.94
N GLU A 450 24.91 -15.29 14.94
CA GLU A 450 24.75 -15.75 16.32
C GLU A 450 23.45 -16.54 16.50
N VAL A 451 22.36 -16.08 15.87
CA VAL A 451 21.12 -16.84 15.83
C VAL A 451 21.33 -18.22 15.18
N VAL A 452 22.01 -18.28 14.02
CA VAL A 452 22.23 -19.54 13.29
C VAL A 452 22.93 -20.58 14.15
N LYS A 453 23.98 -20.21 14.90
CA LYS A 453 24.66 -21.15 15.81
C LYS A 453 23.71 -21.77 16.82
N GLN A 454 22.82 -20.97 17.38
CA GLN A 454 21.90 -21.40 18.41
C GLN A 454 20.78 -22.28 17.83
N LEU A 455 20.29 -21.96 16.62
CA LEU A 455 19.28 -22.75 15.90
C LEU A 455 19.73 -24.18 15.59
N LEU A 456 21.03 -24.42 15.37
CA LEU A 456 21.57 -25.76 15.10
C LEU A 456 21.36 -26.74 16.27
N HIS A 457 21.21 -26.21 17.49
CA HIS A 457 21.09 -27.02 18.71
C HIS A 457 19.63 -27.27 19.11
N LEU A 458 18.66 -26.66 18.42
CA LEU A 458 17.25 -26.78 18.74
C LEU A 458 16.67 -28.12 18.25
N ARG A 459 15.95 -28.81 19.14
CA ARG A 459 15.19 -30.01 18.78
C ARG A 459 14.01 -29.63 17.89
N ARG A 460 13.71 -30.52 16.94
CA ARG A 460 12.62 -30.36 15.98
C ARG A 460 11.66 -31.53 16.13
N ALA A 461 10.36 -31.26 16.15
CA ALA A 461 9.35 -32.30 16.10
C ALA A 461 9.25 -32.91 14.69
N SER A 462 9.40 -32.08 13.65
CA SER A 462 9.49 -32.54 12.27
C SER A 462 10.93 -32.93 11.90
N ILE A 463 11.08 -34.15 11.40
CA ILE A 463 12.34 -34.66 10.84
C ILE A 463 12.66 -34.04 9.46
N GLN A 464 11.66 -33.48 8.79
CA GLN A 464 11.78 -32.90 7.44
C GLN A 464 11.98 -31.38 7.47
N ALA A 465 11.89 -30.75 8.67
CA ALA A 465 11.98 -29.30 8.80
C ALA A 465 13.38 -28.79 8.42
N GLU A 466 13.42 -28.01 7.33
CA GLU A 466 14.60 -27.26 6.91
C GLU A 466 14.54 -25.84 7.51
N VAL A 467 15.63 -25.41 8.16
CA VAL A 467 15.75 -24.07 8.75
C VAL A 467 16.69 -23.25 7.88
N PHE A 468 16.13 -22.25 7.18
CA PHE A 468 16.86 -21.37 6.28
C PHE A 468 17.11 -20.02 6.92
N HIS A 469 18.30 -19.50 6.65
CA HIS A 469 18.67 -18.12 6.93
C HIS A 469 18.75 -17.35 5.61
N LEU A 470 17.96 -16.29 5.45
CA LEU A 470 18.08 -15.40 4.30
C LEU A 470 19.16 -14.36 4.59
N GLU A 471 20.31 -14.47 3.93
CA GLU A 471 21.34 -13.43 3.95
C GLU A 471 20.80 -12.14 3.31
N LEU A 472 21.05 -11.00 3.98
CA LEU A 472 20.71 -9.66 3.50
C LEU A 472 21.61 -9.19 2.34
#